data_AF-A0A060BNU4-F1
#
_entry.id   AF-A0A060BNU4-F1
#
_cell.length_a   1.000
_cell.length_b   1.000
_cell.length_c   1.000
_cell.angle_alpha   90.00
_cell.angle_beta   90.00
_cell.angle_gamma   90.00
#
_symmetry.space_group_name_H-M   'P 1'
#
loop_
_entity.id
_entity.type
_entity.pdbx_description
1 polymer ?
#
loop_
_entity_poly.entity_id
_entity_poly.type
_entity_poly.pdbx_seq_one_letter_code
_entity_poly.pdbx_strand_id
1 'polypeptide(L)'
;HEEYYNGFANRCLWPLFHYRIDLTAFDRRYYEGYRRVNAKFARVLHPLLKPDDTIRVHDYHFLAFGNELRHMGAEQSIGFFLHIPFPAREVLAALPHHDAMVRGLFAYDVLGFQTERDCERFRDYVVREAHGRAEGDKLHCFGRTVTVRAFPIGIDTEGFARMAATDKDAK
;
A
#
# COMPACT_ATOMS: atom_id res chain seq x y z
N HIS A 1 16.74 -6.19 7.33
CA HIS A 1 17.12 -5.47 6.10
C HIS A 1 16.99 -6.39 4.90
N GLU A 2 17.76 -7.48 4.84
CA GLU A 2 17.79 -8.41 3.70
C GLU A 2 16.45 -9.04 3.31
N GLU A 3 15.69 -9.62 4.23
CA GLU A 3 14.43 -10.30 3.87
C GLU A 3 13.28 -9.34 3.55
N TYR A 4 13.33 -8.13 4.10
CA TYR A 4 12.25 -7.13 4.02
C TYR A 4 12.47 -6.17 2.85
N TYR A 5 13.52 -5.36 2.92
CA TYR A 5 13.77 -4.27 1.98
C TYR A 5 14.39 -4.83 0.70
N ASN A 6 15.54 -5.50 0.81
CA ASN A 6 16.21 -6.14 -0.33
C ASN A 6 15.52 -7.42 -0.81
N GLY A 7 14.56 -7.94 -0.04
CA GLY A 7 13.86 -9.20 -0.30
C GLY A 7 12.46 -8.93 -0.83
N PHE A 8 11.43 -9.11 -0.01
CA PHE A 8 10.05 -9.08 -0.49
C PHE A 8 9.65 -7.74 -1.11
N ALA A 9 10.06 -6.62 -0.52
CA ALA A 9 9.71 -5.30 -1.04
C ALA A 9 10.35 -5.06 -2.43
N ASN A 10 11.68 -5.13 -2.54
CA ASN A 10 12.37 -4.73 -3.78
C ASN A 10 12.63 -5.86 -4.79
N ARG A 11 12.62 -7.14 -4.39
CA ARG A 11 12.78 -8.28 -5.31
C ARG A 11 11.46 -8.96 -5.69
N CYS A 12 10.37 -8.67 -4.96
CA CYS A 12 9.08 -9.27 -5.26
C CYS A 12 8.02 -8.21 -5.61
N LEU A 13 7.65 -7.33 -4.67
CA LEU A 13 6.57 -6.36 -4.88
C LEU A 13 6.93 -5.31 -5.94
N TRP A 14 8.10 -4.68 -5.82
CA TRP A 14 8.52 -3.63 -6.74
C TRP A 14 8.53 -4.09 -8.21
N PRO A 15 9.25 -5.16 -8.62
CA PRO A 15 9.25 -5.59 -10.02
C PRO A 15 7.85 -6.01 -10.50
N LEU A 16 7.08 -6.71 -9.66
CA LEU A 16 5.72 -7.13 -10.01
C LEU A 16 4.80 -5.93 -10.30
N PHE A 17 4.79 -4.93 -9.43
CA PHE A 17 3.93 -3.75 -9.53
C PHE A 17 4.36 -2.85 -10.71
N HIS A 18 5.60 -2.99 -11.18
CA HIS A 18 6.14 -2.33 -12.36
C HIS A 18 6.11 -3.21 -13.63
N TYR A 19 5.30 -4.28 -13.64
CA TYR A 19 5.11 -5.15 -14.81
C TYR A 19 6.41 -5.84 -15.27
N ARG A 20 7.39 -5.98 -14.37
CA ARG A 20 8.65 -6.70 -14.55
C ARG A 20 8.60 -8.06 -13.87
N ILE A 21 7.60 -8.87 -14.26
CA ILE A 21 7.39 -10.22 -13.71
C ILE A 21 8.65 -11.09 -13.90
N ASP A 22 9.38 -10.87 -15.00
CA ASP A 22 10.66 -11.50 -15.32
C ASP A 22 11.74 -11.31 -14.23
N LEU A 23 11.66 -10.24 -13.45
CA LEU A 23 12.57 -9.92 -12.35
C LEU A 23 12.03 -10.30 -10.97
N THR A 24 10.81 -10.81 -10.90
CA THR A 24 10.14 -11.11 -9.63
C THR A 24 10.69 -12.41 -9.04
N ALA A 25 11.32 -12.30 -7.87
CA ALA A 25 11.82 -13.45 -7.12
C ALA A 25 10.97 -13.66 -5.86
N PHE A 26 10.03 -14.60 -5.94
CA PHE A 26 9.27 -15.02 -4.76
C PHE A 26 10.08 -16.03 -3.93
N ASP A 27 10.28 -15.70 -2.66
CA ASP A 27 10.81 -16.61 -1.65
C ASP A 27 9.95 -16.49 -0.40
N ARG A 28 9.46 -17.63 0.11
CA ARG A 28 8.63 -17.68 1.31
C ARG A 28 9.32 -17.03 2.52
N ARG A 29 10.65 -17.16 2.64
CA ARG A 29 11.43 -16.53 3.72
C ARG A 29 11.37 -15.01 3.66
N TYR A 30 11.36 -14.45 2.45
CA TYR A 30 11.19 -13.02 2.25
C TYR A 30 9.79 -12.56 2.67
N TYR A 31 8.74 -13.31 2.33
CA TYR A 31 7.39 -13.01 2.79
C TYR A 31 7.25 -13.08 4.32
N GLU A 32 7.82 -14.10 4.97
CA GLU A 32 7.84 -14.21 6.44
C GLU A 32 8.62 -13.05 7.08
N GLY A 33 9.76 -12.67 6.50
CA GLY A 33 10.51 -11.48 6.89
C GLY A 33 9.71 -10.19 6.72
N TYR A 34 8.96 -10.08 5.63
CA TYR A 34 8.06 -8.96 5.36
C TYR A 34 7.00 -8.78 6.45
N ARG A 35 6.30 -9.87 6.77
CA ARG A 35 5.29 -9.91 7.84
C ARG A 35 5.91 -9.59 9.20
N ARG A 36 7.07 -10.17 9.54
CA ARG A 36 7.74 -9.95 10.82
C ARG A 36 8.11 -8.49 11.06
N VAL A 37 8.59 -7.79 10.02
CA VAL A 37 8.90 -6.36 10.13
C VAL A 37 7.63 -5.53 10.29
N ASN A 38 6.59 -5.78 9.49
CA ASN A 38 5.30 -5.11 9.63
C ASN A 38 4.73 -5.27 11.05
N ALA A 39 4.75 -6.50 11.59
CA ALA A 39 4.31 -6.79 12.95
C ALA A 39 5.16 -6.07 14.01
N LYS A 40 6.48 -5.94 13.78
CA LYS A 40 7.36 -5.19 14.69
C LYS A 40 6.96 -3.71 14.74
N PHE A 41 6.73 -3.08 13.59
CA PHE A 41 6.28 -1.68 13.54
C PHE A 41 4.93 -1.52 14.25
N ALA A 42 3.97 -2.43 13.98
CA ALA A 42 2.66 -2.38 14.61
C ALA A 42 2.75 -2.51 16.14
N ARG A 43 3.60 -3.41 16.63
CA ARG A 43 3.83 -3.60 18.07
C ARG A 43 4.43 -2.39 18.77
N VAL A 44 5.28 -1.64 18.07
CA VAL A 44 5.86 -0.40 18.61
C VAL A 44 4.84 0.74 18.59
N LEU A 45 4.03 0.85 17.54
CA LEU A 45 3.04 1.92 17.43
C LEU A 45 1.84 1.72 18.36
N HIS A 46 1.30 0.50 18.43
CA HIS A 46 0.05 0.19 19.15
C HIS A 46 -0.05 0.78 20.58
N PRO A 47 0.94 0.63 21.48
CA PRO A 47 0.85 1.19 22.83
C PRO A 47 0.89 2.72 22.90
N LEU A 48 1.22 3.40 21.80
CA LEU A 48 1.26 4.86 21.70
C LEU A 48 -0.05 5.45 21.20
N LEU A 49 -0.96 4.61 20.68
CA LEU A 49 -2.19 5.04 20.05
C LEU A 49 -3.22 5.53 21.08
N LYS A 50 -3.87 6.65 20.75
CA LYS A 50 -5.03 7.18 21.45
C LYS A 50 -6.31 6.87 20.67
N PRO A 51 -7.48 6.85 21.33
CA PRO A 51 -8.75 6.51 20.67
C PRO A 51 -9.10 7.38 19.45
N ASP A 52 -8.68 8.65 19.44
CA ASP A 52 -8.98 9.66 18.43
C ASP A 52 -7.89 9.82 17.36
N ASP A 53 -6.80 9.04 17.45
CA ASP A 53 -5.72 9.12 16.47
C ASP A 53 -6.18 8.69 15.07
N THR A 54 -5.62 9.35 14.06
CA THR A 54 -5.74 8.93 12.65
C THR A 54 -4.36 8.50 12.16
N ILE A 55 -4.30 7.28 11.62
CA ILE A 55 -3.05 6.66 11.18
C ILE A 55 -2.94 6.80 9.66
N ARG A 56 -1.81 7.33 9.17
CA ARG A 56 -1.51 7.44 7.74
C ARG A 56 -0.29 6.59 7.41
N VAL A 57 -0.50 5.55 6.62
CA VAL A 57 0.50 4.57 6.24
C VAL A 57 0.89 4.78 4.79
N HIS A 58 2.17 4.68 4.49
CA HIS A 58 2.69 4.98 3.17
C HIS A 58 3.45 3.78 2.59
N ASP A 59 3.10 3.47 1.36
CA ASP A 59 3.86 2.67 0.40
C ASP A 59 3.88 1.14 0.59
N TYR A 60 4.29 0.44 -0.47
CA TYR A 60 4.23 -1.03 -0.61
C TYR A 60 5.04 -1.81 0.43
N HIS A 61 5.91 -1.13 1.17
CA HIS A 61 6.63 -1.67 2.32
C HIS A 61 5.70 -2.07 3.48
N PHE A 62 4.51 -1.46 3.55
CA PHE A 62 3.59 -1.59 4.68
C PHE A 62 2.19 -2.11 4.29
N LEU A 63 2.04 -2.87 3.21
CA LEU A 63 0.75 -3.45 2.81
C LEU A 63 0.12 -4.31 3.92
N ALA A 64 0.94 -5.02 4.71
CA ALA A 64 0.48 -5.87 5.80
C ALA A 64 0.26 -5.14 7.14
N PHE A 65 0.73 -3.91 7.28
CA PHE A 65 0.80 -3.21 8.56
C PHE A 65 -0.57 -2.94 9.20
N GLY A 66 -1.55 -2.48 8.41
CA GLY A 66 -2.92 -2.26 8.89
C GLY A 66 -3.53 -3.54 9.46
N ASN A 67 -3.29 -4.68 8.81
CA ASN A 67 -3.74 -5.96 9.32
C ASN A 67 -3.12 -6.29 10.68
N GLU A 68 -1.82 -6.07 10.87
CA GLU A 68 -1.14 -6.26 12.16
C GLU A 68 -1.74 -5.37 13.26
N LEU A 69 -2.02 -4.10 12.96
CA LEU A 69 -2.69 -3.20 13.92
C LEU A 69 -4.09 -3.69 14.30
N ARG A 70 -4.90 -4.13 13.32
CA ARG A 70 -6.24 -4.68 13.59
C ARG A 70 -6.18 -5.95 14.44
N HIS A 71 -5.18 -6.82 14.23
CA HIS A 71 -4.98 -8.02 15.06
C HIS A 71 -4.65 -7.69 16.53
N MET A 72 -4.08 -6.51 16.79
CA MET A 72 -3.77 -6.05 18.15
C MET A 72 -4.93 -5.31 18.83
N GLY A 73 -6.04 -5.08 18.11
CA GLY A 73 -7.23 -4.40 18.64
C GLY A 73 -7.28 -2.89 18.33
N ALA A 74 -6.47 -2.38 17.40
CA ALA A 74 -6.56 -0.99 16.99
C ALA A 74 -7.91 -0.69 16.32
N GLU A 75 -8.62 0.32 16.80
CA GLU A 75 -9.94 0.77 16.29
C GLU A 75 -9.86 2.11 15.53
N GLN A 76 -8.70 2.77 15.56
CA GLN A 76 -8.43 4.04 14.91
C GLN A 76 -8.72 4.00 13.40
N SER A 77 -8.99 5.17 12.81
CA SER A 77 -9.06 5.31 11.36
C SER A 77 -7.66 5.13 10.76
N ILE A 78 -7.50 4.21 9.80
CA ILE A 78 -6.24 3.90 9.15
C ILE A 78 -6.36 4.11 7.64
N GLY A 79 -5.67 5.14 7.14
CA GLY A 79 -5.49 5.39 5.71
C GLY A 79 -4.17 4.82 5.22
N PHE A 80 -4.16 4.27 4.00
CA PHE A 80 -2.96 3.84 3.30
C PHE A 80 -2.85 4.52 1.94
N PHE A 81 -1.65 4.97 1.57
CA PHE A 81 -1.39 5.53 0.25
C PHE A 81 -0.27 4.77 -0.47
N LEU A 82 -0.56 4.24 -1.66
CA LEU A 82 0.42 3.56 -2.50
C LEU A 82 1.09 4.56 -3.45
N HIS A 83 2.41 4.71 -3.34
CA HIS A 83 3.17 5.66 -4.17
C HIS A 83 3.52 5.10 -5.54
N ILE A 84 3.56 3.78 -5.66
CA ILE A 84 3.86 3.04 -6.89
C ILE A 84 2.59 2.67 -7.64
N PRO A 85 2.68 2.28 -8.92
CA PRO A 85 1.52 1.79 -9.67
C PRO A 85 0.87 0.57 -9.01
N PHE A 86 -0.43 0.40 -9.17
CA PHE A 86 -1.10 -0.86 -8.83
C PHE A 86 -1.21 -1.75 -10.08
N PRO A 87 -0.73 -2.99 -10.06
CA PRO A 87 -0.70 -3.84 -11.25
C PRO A 87 -2.10 -4.30 -11.66
N ALA A 88 -2.27 -4.68 -12.93
CA ALA A 88 -3.47 -5.36 -13.40
C ALA A 88 -3.68 -6.70 -12.67
N ARG A 89 -4.95 -7.16 -12.56
CA ARG A 89 -5.29 -8.35 -11.77
C ARG A 89 -4.54 -9.60 -12.23
N GLU A 90 -4.32 -9.77 -13.53
CA GLU A 90 -3.61 -10.91 -14.12
C GLU A 90 -2.13 -10.91 -13.74
N VAL A 91 -1.53 -9.73 -13.63
CA VAL A 91 -0.15 -9.56 -13.17
C VAL A 91 -0.07 -9.84 -11.67
N LEU A 92 -1.02 -9.33 -10.89
CA LEU A 92 -1.04 -9.56 -9.45
C LEU A 92 -1.26 -11.02 -9.09
N ALA A 93 -2.09 -11.74 -9.86
CA ALA A 93 -2.34 -13.17 -9.68
C ALA A 93 -1.09 -14.04 -9.88
N ALA A 94 -0.03 -13.53 -10.50
CA ALA A 94 1.26 -14.22 -10.58
C ALA A 94 2.00 -14.30 -9.23
N LEU A 95 1.63 -13.46 -8.26
CA LEU A 95 2.21 -13.48 -6.91
C LEU A 95 1.58 -14.58 -6.06
N PRO A 96 2.35 -15.53 -5.50
CA PRO A 96 1.79 -16.49 -4.55
C PRO A 96 1.16 -15.77 -3.35
N HIS A 97 -0.02 -16.22 -2.93
CA HIS A 97 -0.80 -15.63 -1.84
C HIS A 97 -1.22 -14.16 -2.08
N HIS A 98 -1.43 -13.78 -3.34
CA HIS A 98 -1.98 -12.47 -3.73
C HIS A 98 -3.30 -12.14 -2.99
N ASP A 99 -4.14 -13.14 -2.74
CA ASP A 99 -5.38 -13.04 -1.97
C ASP A 99 -5.14 -12.56 -0.52
N ALA A 100 -4.12 -13.11 0.14
CA ALA A 100 -3.75 -12.72 1.50
C ALA A 100 -3.21 -11.29 1.55
N MET A 101 -2.46 -10.87 0.52
CA MET A 101 -2.00 -9.49 0.39
C MET A 101 -3.16 -8.52 0.24
N VAL A 102 -4.11 -8.79 -0.67
CA VAL A 102 -5.27 -7.92 -0.89
C VAL A 102 -6.21 -7.94 0.31
N ARG A 103 -6.40 -9.08 0.98
CA ARG A 103 -7.10 -9.13 2.27
C ARG A 103 -6.47 -8.21 3.31
N GLY A 104 -5.14 -8.15 3.36
CA GLY A 104 -4.42 -7.23 4.23
C GLY A 104 -4.73 -5.76 3.94
N LEU A 105 -4.93 -5.40 2.67
CA LEU A 105 -5.33 -4.05 2.28
C LEU A 105 -6.75 -3.67 2.74
N PHE A 106 -7.64 -4.64 2.95
CA PHE A 106 -8.97 -4.39 3.53
C PHE A 106 -8.94 -4.08 5.03
N ALA A 107 -7.79 -4.19 5.70
CA ALA A 107 -7.63 -3.74 7.08
C ALA A 107 -7.60 -2.20 7.21
N TYR A 108 -7.32 -1.51 6.10
CA TYR A 108 -7.39 -0.05 5.98
C TYR A 108 -8.82 0.41 5.70
N ASP A 109 -9.14 1.61 6.16
CA ASP A 109 -10.46 2.22 5.94
C ASP A 109 -10.48 3.06 4.66
N VAL A 110 -9.32 3.65 4.30
CA VAL A 110 -9.12 4.39 3.05
C VAL A 110 -7.85 3.90 2.35
N LEU A 111 -7.97 3.56 1.06
CA LEU A 111 -6.86 3.27 0.16
C LEU A 111 -6.74 4.41 -0.86
N GLY A 112 -5.59 5.06 -0.84
CA GLY A 112 -5.20 6.09 -1.79
C GLY A 112 -4.22 5.56 -2.83
N PHE A 113 -4.43 5.96 -4.08
CA PHE A 113 -3.53 5.68 -5.20
C PHE A 113 -3.13 6.97 -5.93
N GLN A 114 -2.11 6.91 -6.78
CA GLN A 114 -1.70 8.07 -7.58
C GLN A 114 -2.72 8.42 -8.66
N THR A 115 -3.31 7.41 -9.31
CA THR A 115 -4.15 7.62 -10.50
C THR A 115 -5.49 6.88 -10.38
N GLU A 116 -6.50 7.37 -11.11
CA GLU A 116 -7.78 6.66 -11.23
C GLU A 116 -7.60 5.28 -11.89
N ARG A 117 -6.60 5.13 -12.76
CA ARG A 117 -6.27 3.83 -13.36
C ARG A 117 -5.85 2.81 -12.30
N ASP A 118 -5.07 3.22 -11.30
CA ASP A 118 -4.67 2.33 -10.20
C ASP A 118 -5.89 1.94 -9.34
N CYS A 119 -6.79 2.90 -9.07
CA CYS A 119 -8.07 2.64 -8.42
C CYS A 119 -8.91 1.60 -9.19
N GLU A 120 -9.01 1.76 -10.50
CA GLU A 120 -9.72 0.82 -11.39
C GLU A 120 -9.09 -0.57 -11.37
N ARG A 121 -7.75 -0.69 -11.37
CA ARG A 121 -7.07 -1.98 -11.28
C ARG A 121 -7.32 -2.69 -9.95
N PHE A 122 -7.27 -1.94 -8.85
CA PHE A 122 -7.62 -2.52 -7.54
C PHE A 122 -9.08 -2.96 -7.49
N ARG A 123 -10.01 -2.13 -7.97
CA ARG A 123 -11.44 -2.46 -8.09
C ARG A 123 -11.66 -3.72 -8.93
N ASP A 124 -11.01 -3.80 -10.08
CA ASP A 124 -11.13 -4.92 -11.00
C ASP A 124 -10.66 -6.23 -10.35
N TYR A 125 -9.52 -6.21 -9.65
CA TYR A 125 -9.09 -7.36 -8.85
C TYR A 125 -10.15 -7.73 -7.79
N VAL A 126 -10.65 -6.76 -7.02
CA VAL A 126 -11.64 -7.04 -5.96
C VAL A 126 -12.90 -7.69 -6.50
N VAL A 127 -13.43 -7.19 -7.63
CA VAL A 127 -14.69 -7.68 -8.20
C VAL A 127 -14.50 -9.01 -8.94
N ARG A 128 -13.42 -9.14 -9.72
CA ARG A 128 -13.23 -10.28 -10.63
C ARG A 128 -12.47 -11.44 -9.99
N GLU A 129 -11.48 -11.15 -9.16
CA GLU A 129 -10.61 -12.15 -8.54
C GLU A 129 -11.08 -12.49 -7.11
N ALA A 130 -11.38 -11.47 -6.29
CA ALA A 130 -11.79 -11.67 -4.90
C ALA A 130 -13.31 -11.83 -4.70
N HIS A 131 -14.09 -11.76 -5.80
CA HIS A 131 -15.56 -11.86 -5.78
C HIS A 131 -16.25 -10.88 -4.81
N GLY A 132 -15.66 -9.70 -4.62
CA GLY A 132 -16.25 -8.60 -3.85
C GLY A 132 -17.26 -7.79 -4.67
N ARG A 133 -17.78 -6.73 -4.04
CA ARG A 133 -18.73 -5.78 -4.64
C ARG A 133 -18.16 -4.37 -4.62
N ALA A 134 -18.42 -3.60 -5.67
CA ALA A 134 -18.11 -2.17 -5.74
C ALA A 134 -19.40 -1.33 -5.69
N GLU A 135 -19.36 -0.23 -4.94
CA GLU A 135 -20.44 0.75 -4.82
C GLU A 135 -19.84 2.16 -4.74
N GLY A 136 -19.88 2.92 -5.84
CA GLY A 136 -19.21 4.21 -5.91
C GLY A 136 -17.70 4.06 -5.70
N ASP A 137 -17.14 4.74 -4.70
CA ASP A 137 -15.76 4.66 -4.24
C ASP A 137 -15.53 3.58 -3.16
N LYS A 138 -16.59 2.91 -2.71
CA LYS A 138 -16.50 1.86 -1.67
C LYS A 138 -16.40 0.47 -2.31
N LEU A 139 -15.48 -0.34 -1.78
CA LEU A 139 -15.35 -1.74 -2.11
C LEU A 139 -15.66 -2.60 -0.89
N HIS A 140 -16.44 -3.66 -1.08
CA HIS A 140 -16.87 -4.58 -0.05
C HIS A 140 -16.29 -5.97 -0.35
N CYS A 141 -15.43 -6.47 0.52
CA CYS A 141 -14.84 -7.80 0.42
C CYS A 141 -14.28 -8.22 1.79
N PHE A 142 -14.08 -9.54 1.98
CA PHE A 142 -13.50 -10.09 3.22
C PHE A 142 -14.17 -9.64 4.52
N GLY A 143 -15.48 -9.33 4.49
CA GLY A 143 -16.24 -8.85 5.64
C GLY A 143 -15.95 -7.39 6.04
N ARG A 144 -15.23 -6.63 5.21
CA ARG A 144 -14.89 -5.21 5.45
C ARG A 144 -15.28 -4.34 4.26
N THR A 145 -15.38 -3.05 4.52
CA THR A 145 -15.59 -2.02 3.50
C THR A 145 -14.40 -1.08 3.51
N VAL A 146 -13.89 -0.76 2.33
CA VAL A 146 -12.78 0.18 2.14
C VAL A 146 -13.13 1.22 1.10
N THR A 147 -12.77 2.48 1.35
CA THR A 147 -12.93 3.56 0.38
C THR A 147 -11.66 3.67 -0.46
N VAL A 148 -11.80 3.72 -1.79
CA VAL A 148 -10.69 3.74 -2.76
C VAL A 148 -10.75 5.01 -3.60
N ARG A 149 -9.68 5.82 -3.59
CA ARG A 149 -9.62 7.10 -4.30
C ARG A 149 -8.23 7.44 -4.82
N ALA A 150 -8.18 8.22 -5.90
CA ALA A 150 -6.92 8.77 -6.41
C ALA A 150 -6.57 10.10 -5.70
N PHE A 151 -5.32 10.24 -5.26
CA PHE A 151 -4.75 11.46 -4.71
C PHE A 151 -3.37 11.69 -5.35
N PRO A 152 -3.29 12.29 -6.55
CA PRO A 152 -2.01 12.50 -7.24
C PRO A 152 -1.10 13.40 -6.40
N ILE A 153 0.09 12.89 -6.06
CA ILE A 153 1.08 13.66 -5.31
C ILE A 153 1.66 14.78 -6.18
N GLY A 154 1.64 16.00 -5.65
CA GLY A 154 2.32 17.16 -6.23
C GLY A 154 3.60 17.53 -5.48
N ILE A 155 4.28 18.56 -6.00
CA ILE A 155 5.43 19.21 -5.34
C ILE A 155 5.02 20.58 -4.80
N ASP A 156 5.79 21.14 -3.86
CA ASP A 156 5.69 22.56 -3.48
C ASP A 156 6.21 23.44 -4.62
N THR A 157 5.35 23.69 -5.60
CA THR A 157 5.68 24.45 -6.80
C THR A 157 6.21 25.84 -6.48
N GLU A 158 5.67 26.48 -5.44
CA GLU A 158 6.10 27.81 -5.01
C GLU A 158 7.49 27.78 -4.36
N GLY A 159 7.76 26.80 -3.48
CA GLY A 159 9.07 26.61 -2.87
C GLY A 159 10.17 26.38 -3.92
N PHE A 160 9.90 25.52 -4.90
CA PHE A 160 10.83 25.26 -6.00
C PHE A 160 11.03 26.49 -6.90
N ALA A 161 9.96 27.23 -7.20
CA ALA A 161 10.06 28.46 -7.98
C ALA A 161 10.91 29.53 -7.27
N ARG A 162 10.72 29.70 -5.95
CA ARG A 162 11.54 30.64 -5.14
C ARG A 162 13.03 30.26 -5.17
N MET A 163 13.36 29.00 -4.96
CA MET A 163 14.75 28.51 -4.96
C MET A 163 15.43 28.70 -6.33
N ALA A 164 14.71 28.43 -7.43
CA ALA A 164 15.24 28.60 -8.79
C ALA A 164 15.46 30.08 -9.17
N ALA A 165 14.70 31.00 -8.57
CA ALA A 165 14.90 32.43 -8.76
C ALA A 165 16.14 32.94 -8.02
N THR A 166 16.40 32.45 -6.80
CA THR A 166 17.56 32.88 -6.00
C THR A 166 18.91 32.42 -6.54
N ASP A 167 18.97 31.29 -7.27
CA ASP A 167 20.22 30.79 -7.88
C ASP A 167 20.67 31.57 -9.14
N LYS A 168 19.77 32.36 -9.74
CA LYS A 168 20.11 33.20 -10.90
C LYS A 168 20.85 34.48 -10.54
N ASP A 169 20.79 34.91 -9.28
CA ASP A 169 21.45 36.12 -8.77
C ASP A 169 22.85 35.85 -8.19
N ALA A 170 23.34 34.60 -8.28
CA ALA A 170 24.65 34.16 -7.77
C ALA A 170 25.74 34.02 -8.87
N LYS A 171 25.58 34.67 -10.03
CA LYS A 171 26.61 34.72 -11.08
C LYS A 171 27.03 36.14 -11.43
#